data_AF-A0A8I1S462-F1
#
_entry.id   AF-A0A8I1S462-F1
#
_cell.length_a   1.000
_cell.length_b   1.000
_cell.length_c   1.000
_cell.angle_alpha   90.00
_cell.angle_beta   90.00
_cell.angle_gamma   90.00
#
_symmetry.space_group_name_H-M   'P 1'
#
loop_
_entity.id
_entity.type
_entity.pdbx_description
1 polymer ?
#
loop_
_entity_poly.entity_id
_entity_poly.type
_entity_poly.pdbx_seq_one_letter_code
_entity_poly.pdbx_strand_id
1 'polypeptide(L)' 'MSSSLSRYQSFTDEQWFRIERLLPTNVGRQGHPFGEHRRVVEGIVYRYRTGIP' A
#
# COMPACT_ATOMS: atom_id res chain seq x y z
N MET A 1 -11.03 13.80 13.87
CA MET A 1 -9.94 13.32 14.74
C MET A 1 -8.82 12.82 13.83
N SER A 2 -7.74 13.59 13.67
CA SER A 2 -6.59 13.12 12.90
C SER A 2 -5.76 12.22 13.80
N SER A 3 -6.01 10.91 13.73
CA SER A 3 -5.11 9.91 14.29
C SER A 3 -3.76 10.12 13.61
N SER A 4 -2.74 10.47 14.39
CA SER A 4 -1.36 10.55 13.87
C SER A 4 -0.97 9.16 13.38
N LEU A 5 -0.94 8.97 12.06
CA LEU A 5 -0.42 7.74 11.47
C LEU A 5 1.07 7.62 11.80
N SER A 6 1.54 6.38 11.98
CA SER A 6 2.98 6.11 12.10
C SER A 6 3.73 6.68 10.89
N ARG A 7 5.02 7.02 11.05
CA ARG A 7 5.89 7.45 9.93
C ARG A 7 5.83 6.47 8.73
N TYR A 8 5.57 5.19 9.00
CA TYR A 8 5.50 4.14 7.99
C TYR A 8 4.10 3.90 7.43
N GLN A 9 3.05 4.39 8.11
CA GLN A 9 1.67 4.21 7.69
C GLN A 9 1.21 5.47 6.95
N SER A 10 1.21 5.43 5.62
CA SER A 10 0.85 6.62 4.82
C SER A 10 -0.66 6.80 4.65
N PHE A 11 -1.44 5.74 4.87
CA PHE A 11 -2.89 5.73 4.67
C PHE A 11 -3.64 5.31 5.94
N THR A 12 -4.78 5.95 6.19
CA THR A 12 -5.78 5.41 7.11
C THR A 12 -6.35 4.11 6.56
N ASP A 13 -6.99 3.30 7.40
CA ASP A 13 -7.58 2.04 6.93
C ASP A 13 -8.69 2.28 5.90
N GLU A 14 -9.51 3.31 6.08
CA GLU A 14 -10.53 3.70 5.09
C GLU A 14 -9.92 4.10 3.74
N GLN A 15 -8.81 4.82 3.75
CA GLN A 15 -8.09 5.16 2.52
C GLN A 15 -7.49 3.91 1.88
N TRP A 16 -6.91 3.04 2.71
CA TRP A 16 -6.36 1.76 2.26
C TRP A 16 -7.42 0.90 1.58
N PHE A 17 -8.61 0.74 2.18
CA PHE A 17 -9.70 -0.04 1.58
C PHE A 17 -10.14 0.47 0.20
N ARG A 18 -10.05 1.78 -0.06
CA ARG A 18 -10.36 2.33 -1.39
C ARG A 18 -9.27 1.98 -2.41
N ILE A 19 -8.01 2.02 -2.00
CA ILE A 19 -6.86 1.69 -2.85
C ILE A 19 -6.81 0.19 -3.13
N GLU A 20 -6.93 -0.65 -2.10
CA GLU A 20 -6.82 -2.10 -2.18
C GLU A 20 -7.76 -2.71 -3.22
N ARG A 21 -8.99 -2.17 -3.32
CA ARG A 21 -9.98 -2.61 -4.31
C ARG A 21 -9.57 -2.38 -5.77
N LEU A 22 -8.56 -1.57 -6.02
CA LEU A 22 -8.03 -1.28 -7.36
C LEU A 22 -6.82 -2.16 -7.70
N LEU A 23 -6.29 -2.91 -6.73
CA LEU A 23 -5.09 -3.71 -6.91
C LEU A 23 -5.42 -5.11 -7.48
N PRO A 24 -4.48 -5.70 -8.24
CA PRO A 24 -4.68 -7.05 -8.77
C PRO A 24 -4.69 -8.07 -7.63
N THR A 25 -5.53 -9.10 -7.76
CA THR A 25 -5.60 -10.18 -6.78
C THR A 25 -4.69 -11.34 -7.18
N ASN A 26 -4.35 -12.19 -6.20
CA ASN A 26 -3.68 -13.47 -6.45
C ASN A 26 -4.63 -14.57 -6.97
N VAL A 27 -5.93 -14.30 -7.08
CA VAL A 27 -6.91 -15.29 -7.51
C VAL A 27 -6.64 -15.70 -8.96
N GLY A 28 -6.43 -17.00 -9.19
CA GLY A 28 -6.17 -17.55 -10.52
C GLY A 28 -4.78 -17.25 -11.10
N ARG A 29 -3.88 -16.62 -10.34
CA ARG A 29 -2.52 -16.33 -10.80
C ARG A 29 -1.67 -17.59 -10.79
N GLN A 30 -1.02 -17.89 -11.92
CA GLN A 30 0.02 -18.92 -12.00
C GLN A 30 1.41 -18.29 -11.88
N GLY A 31 2.25 -18.79 -10.96
CA GLY A 31 3.57 -18.26 -10.66
C GLY A 31 3.67 -17.64 -9.26
N HIS A 32 4.70 -16.83 -9.01
CA HIS A 32 4.91 -16.23 -7.69
C HIS A 32 3.75 -15.27 -7.34
N PRO A 33 3.11 -15.44 -6.17
CA PRO A 33 2.05 -14.56 -5.72
C PRO A 33 2.59 -13.14 -5.49
N PHE A 34 1.73 -12.14 -5.60
CA PHE A 34 2.05 -10.82 -5.07
C PHE A 34 2.28 -10.91 -3.57
N GLY A 35 3.28 -10.17 -3.09
CA GLY A 35 3.48 -9.94 -1.66
C GLY A 35 2.37 -9.06 -1.07
N GLU A 36 2.52 -8.72 0.20
CA GLU A 36 1.56 -7.87 0.92
C GLU A 36 1.44 -6.49 0.24
N HIS A 37 0.24 -6.18 -0.24
CA HIS A 37 -0.01 -5.04 -1.11
C HIS A 37 0.19 -3.70 -0.39
N ARG A 38 -0.19 -3.58 0.88
CA ARG A 38 -0.08 -2.34 1.66
C ARG A 38 1.36 -1.91 1.79
N ARG A 39 2.24 -2.83 2.14
CA ARG A 39 3.67 -2.59 2.27
C ARG A 39 4.30 -2.10 0.96
N VAL A 40 3.92 -2.68 -0.17
CA VAL A 40 4.43 -2.26 -1.47
C VAL A 40 3.97 -0.83 -1.79
N VAL A 41 2.67 -0.55 -1.65
CA VAL A 41 2.11 0.76 -1.97
C VAL A 41 2.60 1.84 -1.00
N GLU A 42 2.63 1.58 0.30
CA GLU A 42 3.21 2.50 1.29
C GLU A 42 4.69 2.77 1.01
N GLY A 43 5.45 1.77 0.55
CA GLY A 43 6.83 1.93 0.09
C GLY A 43 6.97 2.82 -1.15
N ILE A 44 6.07 2.71 -2.13
CA ILE A 44 6.02 3.60 -3.30
C ILE A 44 5.74 5.04 -2.87
N VAL A 45 4.75 5.24 -1.98
CA VAL A 45 4.41 6.57 -1.45
C VAL A 45 5.57 7.16 -0.66
N TYR A 46 6.25 6.35 0.15
CA TYR A 46 7.42 6.78 0.89
C TYR A 46 8.52 7.29 -0.04
N ARG A 47 8.87 6.53 -1.09
CA ARG A 47 9.86 6.95 -2.11
C ARG A 47 9.45 8.23 -2.81
N TYR A 48 8.20 8.32 -3.24
CA TYR A 48 7.65 9.52 -3.87
C TYR A 48 7.78 10.77 -2.98
N ARG A 49 7.49 10.65 -1.68
CA ARG A 49 7.56 11.77 -0.73
C ARG A 49 8.99 12.16 -0.35
N THR A 50 9.92 11.21 -0.37
CA THR A 50 11.30 11.41 0.09
C THR A 50 12.30 11.61 -1.03
N GLY A 51 11.89 11.38 -2.28
CA GLY A 51 12.77 11.47 -3.45
C GLY A 51 13.80 10.33 -3.53
N ILE A 52 13.57 9.21 -2.83
CA ILE A 52 14.45 8.05 -2.87
C ILE A 52 14.13 7.22 -4.14
N PRO A 53 15.10 7.00 -5.04
CA PRO A 53 14.91 6.13 -6.21
C PRO A 53 14.69 4.66 -5.83
#